data_AF-A0A662LQJ2-F1
#
_entry.id   AF-A0A662LQJ2-F1
#
_cell.length_a   1.000
_cell.length_b   1.000
_cell.length_c   1.000
_cell.angle_alpha   90.00
_cell.angle_beta   90.00
_cell.angle_gamma   90.00
#
_symmetry.space_group_name_H-M   'P 1'
#
loop_
_entity.id
_entity.type
_entity.pdbx_description
1 polymer ?
#
loop_
_entity_poly.entity_id
_entity_poly.type
_entity_poly.pdbx_seq_one_letter_code
_entity_poly.pdbx_strand_id
1 'polypeptide(L)'
;MKVLHLADTHLGYSAYRKVTQDGINQREADIFQSFTKIIDYAIEQDVDLVVHAGDLFDSVRPNNRAIAIALNQMLRLSKNNIPMVIISGNHEQPKLQETGHIFSLFEHIPHIYPIFHERYETKEFMIDNENIMIHCLPQINTQDALQEQLISIERNEKMDYNVFLAHGSIQGIKEFSMNEFNEMMLPKQYLSEMFDYVALGHYHIQTKIDDYIYYAGSTDTFSFSESDTNHGFMELTLNNPKKNVEFKSINTRPFIDTPSIECYGKNI
;
A
#
# COMPACT_ATOMS: atom_id res chain seq x y z
N MET A 1 -14.84 -2.88 14.66
CA MET A 1 -14.30 -2.47 13.35
C MET A 1 -13.05 -3.26 12.97
N LYS A 2 -13.07 -3.96 11.83
CA LYS A 2 -11.99 -4.71 11.19
C LYS A 2 -11.54 -3.97 9.92
N VAL A 3 -10.29 -3.53 9.88
CA VAL A 3 -9.73 -2.81 8.73
C VAL A 3 -8.60 -3.64 8.11
N LEU A 4 -8.50 -3.62 6.79
CA LEU A 4 -7.34 -4.16 6.07
C LEU A 4 -6.40 -3.04 5.66
N HIS A 5 -5.12 -3.21 5.93
CA HIS A 5 -4.06 -2.33 5.44
C HIS A 5 -3.12 -3.13 4.53
N LEU A 6 -3.07 -2.72 3.27
CA LEU A 6 -2.14 -3.23 2.25
C LEU A 6 -1.40 -2.06 1.59
N ALA A 7 -0.31 -2.36 0.90
CA ALA A 7 0.50 -1.39 0.17
C ALA A 7 1.29 -2.10 -0.94
N ASP A 8 1.95 -1.34 -1.81
CA ASP A 8 3.00 -1.86 -2.70
C ASP A 8 2.53 -3.09 -3.50
N THR A 9 1.40 -2.94 -4.18
CA THR A 9 0.80 -3.99 -5.01
C THR A 9 1.45 -4.08 -6.39
N HIS A 10 1.89 -2.94 -6.94
CA HIS A 10 2.62 -2.86 -8.22
C HIS A 10 1.95 -3.60 -9.38
N LEU A 11 0.63 -3.43 -9.55
CA LEU A 11 -0.13 -3.96 -10.68
C LEU A 11 0.50 -3.49 -12.00
N GLY A 12 0.80 -4.45 -12.87
CA GLY A 12 1.45 -4.21 -14.15
C GLY A 12 2.95 -4.46 -14.16
N TYR A 13 3.58 -4.70 -13.01
CA TYR A 13 4.96 -5.18 -12.94
C TYR A 13 5.09 -6.47 -13.76
N SER A 14 6.14 -6.53 -14.56
CA SER A 14 6.46 -7.69 -15.37
C SER A 14 7.97 -7.89 -15.42
N ALA A 15 8.40 -9.12 -15.17
CA ALA A 15 9.81 -9.49 -15.17
C ALA A 15 9.96 -10.93 -15.67
N TYR A 16 11.18 -11.28 -16.08
CA TYR A 16 11.62 -12.62 -16.51
C TYR A 16 10.69 -13.21 -17.60
N ARG A 17 11.15 -13.24 -18.85
CA ARG A 17 10.41 -13.48 -20.12
C ARG A 17 9.48 -14.73 -20.21
N LYS A 18 9.26 -15.48 -19.14
CA LYS A 18 8.25 -16.52 -19.00
C LYS A 18 6.83 -15.95 -19.15
N VAL A 19 6.00 -16.70 -19.86
CA VAL A 19 4.58 -16.39 -20.06
C VAL A 19 3.69 -17.53 -19.58
N THR A 20 2.44 -17.20 -19.24
CA THR A 20 1.34 -18.14 -18.99
C THR A 20 0.86 -18.76 -20.31
N GLN A 21 -0.10 -19.69 -20.23
CA GLN A 21 -0.71 -20.30 -21.41
C GLN A 21 -1.42 -19.27 -22.30
N ASP A 22 -1.97 -18.21 -21.70
CA ASP A 22 -2.67 -17.12 -22.40
C ASP A 22 -1.74 -16.02 -22.90
N GLY A 23 -0.41 -16.22 -22.81
CA GLY A 23 0.58 -15.26 -23.31
C GLY A 23 0.82 -14.04 -22.43
N ILE A 24 0.31 -14.03 -21.20
CA ILE A 24 0.56 -12.97 -20.21
C ILE A 24 1.91 -13.24 -19.53
N ASN A 25 2.67 -12.20 -19.16
CA ASN A 25 3.89 -12.42 -18.38
C ASN A 25 3.56 -13.14 -17.07
N GLN A 26 4.36 -14.13 -16.69
CA GLN A 26 4.05 -14.97 -15.53
C GLN A 26 4.04 -14.16 -14.23
N ARG A 27 4.98 -13.22 -14.04
CA ARG A 27 5.02 -12.38 -12.82
C ARG A 27 3.83 -11.44 -12.76
N GLU A 28 3.49 -10.81 -13.87
CA GLU A 28 2.28 -9.96 -13.97
C GLU A 28 1.02 -10.74 -13.56
N ALA A 29 0.87 -11.98 -14.04
CA ALA A 29 -0.27 -12.82 -13.68
C ALA A 29 -0.26 -13.24 -12.19
N ASP A 30 0.91 -13.52 -11.61
CA ASP A 30 1.02 -13.85 -10.18
C ASP A 30 0.57 -12.67 -9.32
N ILE A 31 1.00 -11.45 -9.64
CA ILE A 31 0.66 -10.23 -8.90
C ILE A 31 -0.84 -9.94 -8.99
N PHE A 32 -1.45 -10.09 -10.18
CA PHE A 32 -2.90 -9.97 -10.33
C PHE A 32 -3.65 -10.98 -9.45
N GLN A 33 -3.13 -12.20 -9.33
CA GLN A 33 -3.71 -13.22 -8.46
C GLN A 33 -3.53 -12.87 -6.99
N SER A 34 -2.36 -12.37 -6.58
CA SER A 34 -2.07 -11.95 -5.20
C SER A 34 -3.02 -10.85 -4.76
N PHE A 35 -3.18 -9.78 -5.54
CA PHE A 35 -4.15 -8.73 -5.24
C PHE A 35 -5.60 -9.26 -5.20
N THR A 36 -5.98 -10.13 -6.14
CA THR A 36 -7.32 -10.74 -6.15
C THR A 36 -7.59 -11.53 -4.87
N LYS A 37 -6.63 -12.33 -4.37
CA LYS A 37 -6.78 -13.10 -3.12
C LYS A 37 -6.98 -12.21 -1.89
N ILE A 38 -6.31 -11.05 -1.83
CA ILE A 38 -6.49 -10.11 -0.72
C ILE A 38 -7.91 -9.53 -0.75
N ILE A 39 -8.42 -9.22 -1.94
CA ILE A 39 -9.77 -8.69 -2.13
C ILE A 39 -10.83 -9.79 -1.87
N ASP A 40 -10.55 -11.04 -2.25
CA ASP A 40 -11.36 -12.20 -1.88
C ASP A 40 -11.48 -12.29 -0.36
N TYR A 41 -10.35 -12.24 0.35
CA TYR A 41 -10.32 -12.25 1.81
C TYR A 41 -11.13 -11.10 2.42
N ALA A 42 -10.97 -9.87 1.90
CA ALA A 42 -11.70 -8.70 2.36
C ALA A 42 -13.23 -8.92 2.32
N ILE A 43 -13.71 -9.49 1.22
CA ILE A 43 -15.13 -9.76 1.02
C ILE A 43 -15.59 -10.95 1.86
N GLU A 44 -14.82 -12.04 1.90
CA GLU A 44 -15.16 -13.25 2.64
C GLU A 44 -15.19 -13.03 4.15
N GLN A 45 -14.33 -12.14 4.65
CA GLN A 45 -14.23 -11.81 6.08
C GLN A 45 -15.09 -10.62 6.50
N ASP A 46 -15.89 -10.08 5.58
CA ASP A 46 -16.78 -8.93 5.77
C ASP A 46 -16.06 -7.79 6.50
N VAL A 47 -14.95 -7.34 5.91
CA VAL A 47 -14.13 -6.27 6.50
C VAL A 47 -14.85 -4.93 6.39
N ASP A 48 -14.68 -4.09 7.39
CA ASP A 48 -15.40 -2.82 7.49
C ASP A 48 -14.78 -1.72 6.61
N LEU A 49 -13.47 -1.80 6.35
CA LEU A 49 -12.73 -0.81 5.59
C LEU A 49 -11.44 -1.42 5.03
N VAL A 50 -11.08 -1.02 3.82
CA VAL A 50 -9.78 -1.30 3.21
C VAL A 50 -9.00 0.01 3.07
N VAL A 51 -7.75 0.04 3.51
CA VAL A 51 -6.81 1.14 3.27
C VAL A 51 -5.60 0.65 2.48
N HIS A 52 -5.27 1.35 1.39
CA HIS A 52 -4.12 1.03 0.55
C HIS A 52 -3.11 2.19 0.56
N ALA A 53 -1.92 1.93 1.10
CA ALA A 53 -0.92 2.94 1.40
C ALA A 53 0.01 3.25 0.21
N GLY A 54 -0.52 3.36 -1.00
CA GLY A 54 0.26 3.72 -2.21
C GLY A 54 0.88 2.55 -2.97
N ASP A 55 1.31 2.83 -4.20
CA ASP A 55 1.90 1.91 -5.16
C ASP A 55 0.98 0.71 -5.49
N LEU A 56 -0.28 1.02 -5.82
CA LEU A 56 -1.19 0.05 -6.43
C LEU A 56 -0.71 -0.33 -7.84
N PHE A 57 -0.18 0.60 -8.61
CA PHE A 57 0.42 0.37 -9.93
C PHE A 57 1.93 0.56 -9.93
N ASP A 58 2.61 -0.26 -10.73
CA ASP A 58 4.07 -0.21 -10.92
C ASP A 58 4.56 1.03 -11.70
N SER A 59 3.65 1.76 -12.36
CA SER A 59 4.01 2.90 -13.22
C SER A 59 2.86 3.90 -13.37
N VAL A 60 3.23 5.17 -13.59
CA VAL A 60 2.33 6.29 -13.95
C VAL A 60 1.43 6.00 -15.17
N ARG A 61 1.85 5.09 -16.06
CA ARG A 61 1.09 4.66 -17.25
C ARG A 61 0.93 3.14 -17.23
N PRO A 62 0.05 2.60 -16.37
CA PRO A 62 -0.14 1.17 -16.26
C PRO A 62 -0.76 0.60 -17.55
N ASN A 63 -0.51 -0.68 -17.80
CA ASN A 63 -1.07 -1.35 -18.96
C ASN A 63 -2.58 -1.63 -18.79
N ASN A 64 -3.28 -1.90 -19.90
CA ASN A 64 -4.74 -2.11 -19.87
C ASN A 64 -5.19 -3.27 -18.98
N ARG A 65 -4.37 -4.33 -18.83
CA ARG A 65 -4.71 -5.47 -17.97
C ARG A 65 -4.65 -5.07 -16.50
N ALA A 66 -3.60 -4.36 -16.09
CA ALA A 66 -3.45 -3.84 -14.74
C ALA A 66 -4.63 -2.92 -14.37
N ILE A 67 -5.00 -1.98 -15.26
CA ILE A 67 -6.16 -1.10 -15.08
C ILE A 67 -7.45 -1.92 -14.93
N ALA A 68 -7.67 -2.92 -15.81
CA ALA A 68 -8.86 -3.76 -15.75
C ALA A 68 -8.94 -4.58 -14.45
N ILE A 69 -7.82 -5.11 -13.97
CA ILE A 69 -7.76 -5.85 -12.69
C ILE A 69 -8.08 -4.91 -11.53
N ALA A 70 -7.43 -3.75 -11.43
CA ALA A 70 -7.71 -2.76 -10.40
C ALA A 70 -9.19 -2.37 -10.37
N LEU A 71 -9.74 -1.99 -11.53
CA LEU A 71 -11.14 -1.60 -11.68
C LEU A 71 -12.09 -2.72 -11.24
N ASN A 72 -11.83 -3.96 -11.69
CA ASN A 72 -12.66 -5.11 -11.31
C ASN A 72 -12.64 -5.35 -9.80
N GLN A 73 -11.47 -5.32 -9.15
CA GLN A 73 -11.38 -5.53 -7.71
C GLN A 73 -12.06 -4.41 -6.90
N MET A 74 -11.86 -3.14 -7.30
CA MET A 74 -12.55 -2.00 -6.69
C MET A 74 -14.07 -2.10 -6.85
N LEU A 75 -14.56 -2.51 -8.03
CA LEU A 75 -15.99 -2.75 -8.26
C LEU A 75 -16.52 -3.91 -7.40
N ARG A 76 -15.71 -4.92 -7.09
CA ARG A 76 -16.11 -6.01 -6.19
C ARG A 76 -16.25 -5.53 -4.75
N LEU A 77 -15.31 -4.74 -4.24
CA LEU A 77 -15.43 -4.11 -2.92
C LEU A 77 -16.67 -3.21 -2.86
N SER A 78 -16.82 -2.32 -3.86
CA SER A 78 -17.97 -1.41 -4.01
C SER A 78 -19.31 -2.15 -3.98
N LYS A 79 -19.45 -3.25 -4.73
CA LYS A 79 -20.68 -4.08 -4.76
C LYS A 79 -21.01 -4.76 -3.43
N ASN A 80 -20.01 -5.00 -2.60
CA ASN A 80 -20.19 -5.53 -1.24
C ASN A 80 -20.28 -4.42 -0.19
N ASN A 81 -20.35 -3.14 -0.60
CA ASN A 81 -20.38 -1.96 0.28
C ASN A 81 -19.15 -1.84 1.20
N ILE A 82 -18.02 -2.43 0.81
CA ILE A 82 -16.78 -2.32 1.56
C ILE A 82 -16.03 -1.07 1.06
N PRO A 83 -15.89 -0.01 1.89
CA PRO A 83 -15.15 1.17 1.49
C PRO A 83 -13.66 0.88 1.31
N MET A 84 -13.05 1.51 0.31
CA MET A 84 -11.61 1.48 0.09
C MET A 84 -11.07 2.92 0.03
N VAL A 85 -10.17 3.26 0.94
CA VAL A 85 -9.36 4.49 0.85
C VAL A 85 -8.00 4.11 0.29
N ILE A 86 -7.59 4.75 -0.80
CA ILE A 86 -6.31 4.48 -1.44
C ILE A 86 -5.58 5.78 -1.71
N ILE A 87 -4.34 5.88 -1.26
CA ILE A 87 -3.47 7.02 -1.57
C ILE A 87 -2.55 6.68 -2.75
N SER A 88 -2.08 7.68 -3.50
CA SER A 88 -1.01 7.47 -4.49
C SER A 88 0.35 7.32 -3.81
N GLY A 89 1.17 6.40 -4.33
CA GLY A 89 2.59 6.28 -4.00
C GLY A 89 3.47 6.95 -5.06
N ASN A 90 4.79 6.74 -4.95
CA ASN A 90 5.75 7.40 -5.84
C ASN A 90 5.78 6.81 -7.25
N HIS A 91 5.37 5.55 -7.46
CA HIS A 91 5.31 4.96 -8.79
C HIS A 91 4.18 5.53 -9.66
N GLU A 92 3.13 6.02 -9.01
CA GLU A 92 1.88 6.45 -9.66
C GLU A 92 1.84 7.95 -9.89
N GLN A 93 2.64 8.71 -9.13
CA GLN A 93 2.63 10.17 -9.15
C GLN A 93 3.25 10.72 -10.45
N PRO A 94 2.46 11.36 -11.33
CA PRO A 94 3.00 11.95 -12.54
C PRO A 94 3.85 13.19 -12.24
N LYS A 95 4.97 13.32 -12.94
CA LYS A 95 5.84 14.52 -12.83
C LYS A 95 5.37 15.70 -13.68
N LEU A 96 4.54 15.43 -14.68
CA LEU A 96 4.01 16.42 -15.62
C LEU A 96 2.49 16.44 -15.49
N GLN A 97 1.91 17.62 -15.26
CA GLN A 97 0.46 17.78 -15.09
C GLN A 97 -0.35 17.24 -16.29
N GLU A 98 0.18 17.35 -17.51
CA GLU A 98 -0.48 16.86 -18.73
C GLU A 98 -0.69 15.34 -18.77
N THR A 99 0.05 14.57 -17.97
CA THR A 99 -0.08 13.10 -17.96
C THR A 99 -1.40 12.66 -17.33
N GLY A 100 -1.98 13.47 -16.45
CA GLY A 100 -3.12 13.09 -15.62
C GLY A 100 -2.78 11.98 -14.62
N HIS A 101 -3.58 11.83 -13.57
CA HIS A 101 -3.38 10.77 -12.58
C HIS A 101 -4.32 9.59 -12.88
N ILE A 102 -3.79 8.36 -12.91
CA ILE A 102 -4.58 7.17 -13.26
C ILE A 102 -5.76 6.95 -12.30
N PHE A 103 -5.60 7.30 -11.03
CA PHE A 103 -6.67 7.20 -10.02
C PHE A 103 -7.91 8.06 -10.29
N SER A 104 -7.83 9.06 -11.17
CA SER A 104 -9.02 9.81 -11.62
C SER A 104 -10.10 8.89 -12.21
N LEU A 105 -9.71 7.72 -12.74
CA LEU A 105 -10.64 6.70 -13.22
C LEU A 105 -11.53 6.10 -12.12
N PHE A 106 -11.11 6.21 -10.85
CA PHE A 106 -11.78 5.56 -9.72
C PHE A 106 -12.64 6.51 -8.88
N GLU A 107 -12.55 7.83 -9.10
CA GLU A 107 -13.25 8.87 -8.30
C GLU A 107 -14.77 8.72 -8.30
N HIS A 108 -15.32 8.07 -9.33
CA HIS A 108 -16.77 7.90 -9.50
C HIS A 108 -17.27 6.51 -9.11
N ILE A 109 -16.40 5.63 -8.60
CA ILE A 109 -16.81 4.32 -8.14
C ILE A 109 -17.35 4.47 -6.71
N PRO A 110 -18.61 4.12 -6.43
CA PRO A 110 -19.16 4.20 -5.07
C PRO A 110 -18.29 3.44 -4.08
N HIS A 111 -18.12 3.99 -2.87
CA HIS A 111 -17.30 3.41 -1.80
C HIS A 111 -15.79 3.34 -2.09
N ILE A 112 -15.29 3.89 -3.20
CA ILE A 112 -13.86 3.97 -3.49
C ILE A 112 -13.42 5.43 -3.39
N TYR A 113 -12.39 5.67 -2.58
CA TYR A 113 -11.90 6.99 -2.24
C TYR A 113 -10.42 7.09 -2.63
N PRO A 114 -10.12 7.36 -3.91
CA PRO A 114 -8.76 7.62 -4.33
C PRO A 114 -8.30 9.01 -3.88
N ILE A 115 -7.15 9.08 -3.23
CA ILE A 115 -6.53 10.32 -2.74
C ILE A 115 -5.18 10.45 -3.44
N PHE A 116 -5.06 11.40 -4.36
CA PHE A 116 -3.86 11.54 -5.20
C PHE A 116 -3.52 13.01 -5.51
N HIS A 117 -4.29 13.94 -4.96
CA HIS A 117 -3.93 15.35 -5.00
C HIS A 117 -2.80 15.55 -4.00
N GLU A 118 -1.73 16.26 -4.37
CA GLU A 118 -0.53 16.48 -3.55
C GLU A 118 -0.80 17.37 -2.31
N ARG A 119 -1.70 16.92 -1.44
CA ARG A 119 -2.15 17.59 -0.22
C ARG A 119 -2.70 16.58 0.77
N TYR A 120 -2.66 16.95 2.03
CA TYR A 120 -3.33 16.22 3.10
C TYR A 120 -4.86 16.28 2.92
N GLU A 121 -5.51 15.12 3.01
CA GLU A 121 -6.98 14.98 2.98
C GLU A 121 -7.47 14.05 4.09
N THR A 122 -8.74 14.19 4.49
CA THR A 122 -9.37 13.30 5.45
C THR A 122 -10.62 12.62 4.87
N LYS A 123 -10.90 11.40 5.34
CA LYS A 123 -12.15 10.69 5.08
C LYS A 123 -12.73 10.17 6.39
N GLU A 124 -14.01 10.41 6.59
CA GLU A 124 -14.73 10.00 7.79
C GLU A 124 -15.72 8.89 7.45
N PHE A 125 -15.81 7.89 8.30
CA PHE A 125 -16.76 6.79 8.21
C PHE A 125 -17.42 6.55 9.55
N MET A 126 -18.71 6.20 9.52
CA MET A 126 -19.46 5.73 10.68
C MET A 126 -19.76 4.25 10.48
N ILE A 127 -19.26 3.40 11.37
CA ILE A 127 -19.33 1.95 11.28
C ILE A 127 -19.73 1.42 12.66
N ASP A 128 -20.84 0.70 12.77
CA ASP A 128 -21.37 0.16 14.03
C ASP A 128 -21.49 1.18 15.19
N ASN A 129 -21.82 2.43 14.86
CA ASN A 129 -21.90 3.60 15.77
C ASN A 129 -20.54 4.10 16.31
N GLU A 130 -19.43 3.57 15.82
CA GLU A 130 -18.11 4.15 16.04
C GLU A 130 -17.73 5.01 14.82
N ASN A 131 -17.09 6.16 15.03
CA ASN A 131 -16.58 6.99 13.95
C ASN A 131 -15.05 6.86 13.80
N ILE A 132 -14.63 6.68 12.54
CA ILE A 132 -13.22 6.56 12.17
C ILE A 132 -12.87 7.66 11.17
N MET A 133 -11.74 8.31 11.39
CA MET A 133 -11.13 9.23 10.44
C MET A 133 -9.83 8.66 9.87
N ILE A 134 -9.74 8.64 8.55
CA ILE A 134 -8.54 8.29 7.80
C ILE A 134 -7.87 9.58 7.35
N HIS A 135 -6.67 9.81 7.88
CA HIS A 135 -5.79 10.93 7.58
C HIS A 135 -4.86 10.51 6.44
N CYS A 136 -5.08 11.06 5.24
CA CYS A 136 -4.45 10.60 4.02
C CYS A 136 -3.38 11.59 3.58
N LEU A 137 -2.13 11.12 3.48
CA LEU A 137 -1.03 11.85 2.89
C LEU A 137 -0.52 11.08 1.66
N PRO A 138 -1.04 11.40 0.45
CA PRO A 138 -0.54 10.82 -0.78
C PRO A 138 0.86 11.33 -1.11
N GLN A 139 1.48 10.76 -2.14
CA GLN A 139 2.78 11.22 -2.62
C GLN A 139 2.81 12.73 -2.88
N ILE A 140 3.79 13.40 -2.27
CA ILE A 140 4.08 14.82 -2.47
C ILE A 140 5.42 14.93 -3.23
N ASN A 141 5.47 15.69 -4.32
CA ASN A 141 6.65 15.73 -5.18
C ASN A 141 7.83 16.53 -4.64
N THR A 142 7.61 17.42 -3.66
CA THR A 142 8.67 18.28 -3.09
C THR A 142 8.70 18.20 -1.58
N GLN A 143 9.92 18.28 -1.01
CA GLN A 143 10.10 18.23 0.45
C GLN A 143 9.50 19.46 1.15
N ASP A 144 9.55 20.64 0.53
CA ASP A 144 8.96 21.86 1.10
C ASP A 144 7.44 21.74 1.20
N ALA A 145 6.78 21.27 0.13
CA ALA A 145 5.33 21.04 0.17
C ALA A 145 4.96 19.93 1.16
N LEU A 146 5.78 18.86 1.25
CA LEU A 146 5.58 17.81 2.25
C LEU A 146 5.62 18.38 3.68
N GLN A 147 6.61 19.23 3.99
CA GLN A 147 6.69 19.88 5.30
C GLN A 147 5.47 20.74 5.59
N GLU A 148 5.00 21.53 4.62
CA GLU A 148 3.78 22.32 4.76
C GLU A 148 2.55 21.45 5.06
N GLN A 149 2.39 20.33 4.35
CA GLN A 149 1.29 19.40 4.61
C GLN A 149 1.42 18.75 5.99
N LEU A 150 2.62 18.30 6.38
CA LEU A 150 2.86 17.65 7.67
C LEU A 150 2.49 18.54 8.87
N ILE A 151 2.73 19.85 8.76
CA ILE A 151 2.38 20.83 9.82
C ILE A 151 0.86 20.97 9.97
N SER A 152 0.09 20.75 8.89
CA SER A 152 -1.38 20.89 8.90
C SER A 152 -2.12 19.66 9.46
N ILE A 153 -1.39 18.57 9.71
CA ILE A 153 -1.97 17.33 10.20
C ILE A 153 -2.26 17.48 11.69
N GLU A 154 -3.51 17.22 12.07
CA GLU A 154 -3.98 17.25 13.46
C GLU A 154 -4.90 16.07 13.72
N ARG A 155 -4.83 15.49 14.95
CA ARG A 155 -5.76 14.48 15.42
C ARG A 155 -7.15 15.11 15.58
N ASN A 156 -8.19 14.39 15.19
CA ASN A 156 -9.56 14.80 15.46
C ASN A 156 -10.09 14.12 16.74
N GLU A 157 -10.16 14.88 17.83
CA GLU A 157 -10.63 14.40 19.14
C GLU A 157 -12.13 14.04 19.19
N LYS A 158 -12.89 14.34 18.13
CA LYS A 158 -14.30 13.95 18.02
C LYS A 158 -14.48 12.56 17.42
N MET A 159 -13.39 11.95 16.95
CA MET A 159 -13.39 10.63 16.31
C MET A 159 -12.94 9.59 17.34
N ASP A 160 -13.63 8.45 17.37
CA ASP A 160 -13.29 7.31 18.20
C ASP A 160 -11.93 6.73 17.77
N TYR A 161 -11.66 6.71 16.46
CA TYR A 161 -10.39 6.25 15.90
C TYR A 161 -9.84 7.21 14.84
N ASN A 162 -8.54 7.51 14.93
CA ASN A 162 -7.80 8.27 13.93
C ASN A 162 -6.68 7.38 13.35
N VAL A 163 -6.75 7.11 12.04
CA VAL A 163 -5.77 6.29 11.32
C VAL A 163 -5.01 7.14 10.32
N PHE A 164 -3.69 7.12 10.37
CA PHE A 164 -2.84 7.80 9.38
C PHE A 164 -2.47 6.85 8.24
N LEU A 165 -2.56 7.31 7.01
CA LEU A 165 -2.26 6.57 5.80
C LEU A 165 -1.27 7.38 4.96
N ALA A 166 -0.06 6.86 4.77
CA ALA A 166 1.00 7.54 4.02
C ALA A 166 1.92 6.54 3.30
N HIS A 167 2.61 7.03 2.27
CA HIS A 167 3.56 6.25 1.48
C HIS A 167 4.95 6.87 1.56
N GLY A 168 5.85 6.30 2.35
CA GLY A 168 7.19 6.88 2.48
C GLY A 168 8.01 6.31 3.62
N SER A 169 9.25 6.79 3.72
CA SER A 169 10.25 6.28 4.65
C SER A 169 10.29 7.01 5.97
N ILE A 170 10.43 6.25 7.06
CA ILE A 170 10.64 6.83 8.37
C ILE A 170 12.00 7.55 8.43
N GLN A 171 11.98 8.82 8.81
CA GLN A 171 13.16 9.66 8.91
C GLN A 171 14.18 9.10 9.90
N GLY A 172 15.44 9.03 9.45
CA GLY A 172 16.58 8.65 10.28
C GLY A 172 16.88 7.15 10.33
N ILE A 173 16.13 6.31 9.62
CA ILE A 173 16.35 4.86 9.54
C ILE A 173 16.65 4.49 8.09
N LYS A 174 17.92 4.17 7.79
CA LYS A 174 18.38 3.95 6.40
C LYS A 174 17.82 2.67 5.79
N GLU A 175 17.49 1.72 6.64
CA GLU A 175 16.98 0.39 6.28
C GLU A 175 15.65 0.47 5.53
N PHE A 176 14.87 1.53 5.74
CA PHE A 176 13.61 1.76 5.03
C PHE A 176 13.78 2.57 3.76
N SER A 177 14.94 3.20 3.55
CA SER A 177 15.16 3.97 2.33
C SER A 177 15.33 3.06 1.13
N MET A 178 14.44 3.20 0.16
CA MET A 178 14.51 2.46 -1.10
C MET A 178 15.50 3.12 -2.10
N ASN A 179 16.12 4.24 -1.71
CA ASN A 179 16.96 5.09 -2.57
C ASN A 179 16.24 5.55 -3.85
N GLU A 180 14.92 5.69 -3.76
CA GLU A 180 14.11 6.14 -4.87
C GLU A 180 14.05 7.66 -4.93
N PHE A 181 13.90 8.16 -6.15
CA PHE A 181 13.81 9.60 -6.36
C PHE A 181 12.46 10.11 -5.84
N ASN A 182 12.48 11.17 -5.02
CA ASN A 182 11.31 11.79 -4.36
C ASN A 182 10.65 10.95 -3.25
N GLU A 183 11.41 10.08 -2.59
CA GLU A 183 10.98 9.43 -1.36
C GLU A 183 10.53 10.47 -0.29
N MET A 184 9.33 10.27 0.27
CA MET A 184 8.84 11.10 1.37
C MET A 184 9.49 10.67 2.67
N MET A 185 10.07 11.62 3.42
CA MET A 185 10.67 11.35 4.72
C MET A 185 9.69 11.73 5.83
N LEU A 186 9.12 10.71 6.48
CA LEU A 186 8.08 10.86 7.49
C LEU A 186 8.69 10.91 8.91
N PRO A 187 8.40 11.95 9.71
CA PRO A 187 9.01 12.10 11.03
C PRO A 187 8.29 11.22 12.07
N LYS A 188 8.94 10.15 12.54
CA LYS A 188 8.37 9.14 13.45
C LYS A 188 7.66 9.76 14.67
N GLN A 189 8.30 10.73 15.33
CA GLN A 189 7.85 11.28 16.61
C GLN A 189 6.49 11.97 16.52
N TYR A 190 6.17 12.58 15.37
CA TYR A 190 4.86 13.21 15.15
C TYR A 190 3.76 12.17 14.91
N LEU A 191 4.09 11.05 14.28
CA LEU A 191 3.11 10.02 13.92
C LEU A 191 2.68 9.15 15.10
N SER A 192 3.55 8.89 16.07
CA SER A 192 3.27 7.95 17.18
C SER A 192 2.32 8.47 18.25
N GLU A 193 2.14 9.79 18.38
CA GLU A 193 1.33 10.40 19.45
C GLU A 193 -0.07 10.82 18.99
N MET A 194 -0.28 10.96 17.68
CA MET A 194 -1.50 11.57 17.11
C MET A 194 -2.53 10.54 16.64
N PHE A 195 -2.10 9.31 16.35
CA PHE A 195 -2.92 8.33 15.66
C PHE A 195 -3.02 7.01 16.44
N ASP A 196 -4.17 6.37 16.30
CA ASP A 196 -4.44 5.05 16.87
C ASP A 196 -3.80 3.95 16.01
N TYR A 197 -3.56 4.22 14.73
CA TYR A 197 -2.81 3.37 13.81
C TYR A 197 -2.18 4.21 12.70
N VAL A 198 -1.00 3.80 12.24
CA VAL A 198 -0.23 4.44 11.17
C VAL A 198 0.08 3.37 10.13
N ALA A 199 -0.65 3.44 9.03
CA ALA A 199 -0.58 2.57 7.86
C ALA A 199 0.44 3.14 6.85
N LEU A 200 1.60 2.48 6.74
CA LEU A 200 2.65 2.87 5.81
C LEU A 200 2.82 1.86 4.66
N GLY A 201 3.02 2.40 3.46
CA GLY A 201 3.59 1.71 2.30
C GLY A 201 4.99 2.24 1.96
N HIS A 202 5.56 1.81 0.84
CA HIS A 202 6.91 2.13 0.29
C HIS A 202 7.96 1.07 0.61
N TYR A 203 7.91 0.49 1.81
CA TYR A 203 8.85 -0.54 2.21
C TYR A 203 8.23 -1.93 2.05
N HIS A 204 8.80 -2.73 1.15
CA HIS A 204 8.24 -4.01 0.72
C HIS A 204 8.30 -5.14 1.77
N ILE A 205 9.01 -4.95 2.88
CA ILE A 205 9.09 -5.94 3.95
C ILE A 205 8.17 -5.53 5.11
N GLN A 206 7.22 -6.40 5.45
CA GLN A 206 6.34 -6.19 6.60
C GLN A 206 7.16 -5.89 7.86
N THR A 207 6.93 -4.72 8.45
CA THR A 207 7.69 -4.27 9.61
C THR A 207 6.81 -3.56 10.62
N LYS A 208 6.85 -3.99 11.89
CA LYS A 208 6.34 -3.21 13.02
C LYS A 208 7.44 -2.25 13.50
N ILE A 209 7.25 -0.95 13.25
CA ILE A 209 8.20 0.11 13.62
C ILE A 209 8.03 0.57 15.07
N ASP A 210 6.78 0.57 15.52
CA ASP A 210 6.37 0.92 16.88
C ASP A 210 5.02 0.26 17.19
N ASP A 211 4.43 0.53 18.36
CA ASP A 211 3.14 -0.02 18.77
C ASP A 211 1.98 0.29 17.81
N TYR A 212 2.11 1.36 17.01
CA TYR A 212 1.05 1.83 16.11
C TYR A 212 1.50 2.00 14.67
N ILE A 213 2.80 1.85 14.38
CA ILE A 213 3.38 2.18 13.08
C ILE A 213 3.80 0.90 12.39
N TYR A 214 3.22 0.65 11.22
CA TYR A 214 3.41 -0.58 10.47
C TYR A 214 3.63 -0.28 8.99
N TYR A 215 4.68 -0.86 8.42
CA TYR A 215 4.73 -1.14 6.99
C TYR A 215 3.99 -2.45 6.72
N ALA A 216 3.03 -2.43 5.79
CA ALA A 216 2.31 -3.64 5.40
C ALA A 216 3.24 -4.64 4.68
N GLY A 217 4.26 -4.14 4.00
CA GLY A 217 5.03 -4.90 3.03
C GLY A 217 4.30 -5.03 1.69
N SER A 218 4.99 -5.57 0.70
CA SER A 218 4.43 -5.83 -0.62
C SER A 218 3.50 -7.04 -0.64
N THR A 219 2.61 -7.05 -1.63
CA THR A 219 1.68 -8.18 -1.85
C THR A 219 2.29 -9.31 -2.69
N ASP A 220 3.44 -9.10 -3.31
CA ASP A 220 4.21 -10.13 -4.02
C ASP A 220 5.71 -9.78 -4.02
N THR A 221 6.54 -10.68 -4.52
CA THR A 221 8.00 -10.51 -4.54
C THR A 221 8.46 -9.72 -5.77
N PHE A 222 9.09 -8.56 -5.59
CA PHE A 222 9.54 -7.73 -6.73
C PHE A 222 11.05 -7.78 -6.96
N SER A 223 11.81 -8.24 -5.97
CA SER A 223 13.28 -8.30 -6.01
C SER A 223 13.83 -9.55 -5.31
N PHE A 224 15.07 -9.93 -5.61
CA PHE A 224 15.74 -11.04 -4.93
C PHE A 224 15.98 -10.76 -3.43
N SER A 225 16.09 -9.49 -3.03
CA SER A 225 16.20 -9.10 -1.62
C SER A 225 14.95 -9.42 -0.79
N GLU A 226 13.82 -9.65 -1.44
CA GLU A 226 12.54 -10.03 -0.82
C GLU A 226 12.28 -11.55 -0.88
N SER A 227 13.23 -12.34 -1.39
CA SER A 227 13.01 -13.77 -1.67
C SER A 227 12.67 -14.62 -0.43
N ASP A 228 13.21 -14.25 0.73
CA ASP A 228 13.01 -14.95 2.00
C ASP A 228 11.90 -14.33 2.88
N THR A 229 11.11 -13.39 2.35
CA THR A 229 10.06 -12.71 3.10
C THR A 229 8.66 -13.25 2.76
N ASN A 230 7.74 -13.12 3.70
CA ASN A 230 6.33 -13.38 3.44
C ASN A 230 5.66 -12.10 2.95
N HIS A 231 4.72 -12.24 2.01
CA HIS A 231 3.95 -11.16 1.43
C HIS A 231 2.48 -11.28 1.81
N GLY A 232 1.77 -10.16 1.87
CA GLY A 232 0.40 -10.15 2.38
C GLY A 232 -0.10 -8.75 2.72
N PHE A 233 -0.84 -8.69 3.82
CA PHE A 233 -1.48 -7.46 4.31
C PHE A 233 -1.64 -7.53 5.83
N MET A 234 -1.91 -6.37 6.43
CA MET A 234 -2.24 -6.25 7.86
C MET A 234 -3.76 -6.29 8.02
N GLU A 235 -4.24 -7.09 8.97
CA GLU A 235 -5.60 -7.03 9.49
C GLU A 235 -5.55 -6.40 10.88
N LEU A 236 -6.37 -5.38 11.10
CA LEU A 236 -6.44 -4.69 12.37
C LEU A 236 -7.86 -4.66 12.92
N THR A 237 -7.99 -4.83 14.24
CA THR A 237 -9.27 -4.70 14.96
C THR A 237 -9.17 -3.54 15.94
N LEU A 238 -9.89 -2.45 15.66
CA LEU A 238 -9.67 -1.16 16.33
C LEU A 238 -10.16 -1.08 17.77
N ASN A 239 -10.90 -2.07 18.29
CA ASN A 239 -11.28 -2.10 19.70
C ASN A 239 -10.08 -2.08 20.68
N ASN A 240 -8.88 -2.50 20.23
CA ASN A 240 -7.61 -2.30 20.93
C ASN A 240 -6.43 -2.28 19.93
N PRO A 241 -6.10 -1.12 19.34
CA PRO A 241 -5.16 -1.05 18.23
C PRO A 241 -3.73 -1.46 18.63
N LYS A 242 -3.33 -1.30 19.90
CA LYS A 242 -2.00 -1.74 20.40
C LYS A 242 -1.80 -3.26 20.35
N LYS A 243 -2.89 -4.05 20.37
CA LYS A 243 -2.82 -5.50 20.57
C LYS A 243 -3.40 -6.33 19.43
N ASN A 244 -4.18 -5.72 18.55
CA ASN A 244 -5.00 -6.45 17.59
C ASN A 244 -4.63 -6.09 16.15
N VAL A 245 -3.33 -6.16 15.83
CA VAL A 245 -2.81 -6.01 14.47
C VAL A 245 -2.08 -7.29 14.11
N GLU A 246 -2.57 -7.99 13.09
CA GLU A 246 -2.04 -9.27 12.63
C GLU A 246 -1.64 -9.18 11.16
N PHE A 247 -0.46 -9.71 10.83
CA PHE A 247 -0.10 -9.91 9.44
C PHE A 247 -0.75 -11.19 8.90
N LYS A 248 -1.46 -11.09 7.79
CA LYS A 248 -2.03 -12.23 7.06
C LYS A 248 -1.18 -12.44 5.81
N SER A 249 -0.42 -13.53 5.80
CA SER A 249 0.34 -13.91 4.61
C SER A 249 -0.58 -14.47 3.53
N ILE A 250 -0.24 -14.19 2.28
CA ILE A 250 -0.84 -14.84 1.12
C ILE A 250 0.20 -15.74 0.45
N ASN A 251 -0.27 -16.84 -0.11
CA ASN A 251 0.62 -17.75 -0.83
C ASN A 251 0.98 -17.15 -2.20
N THR A 252 2.22 -16.68 -2.33
CA THR A 252 2.82 -16.13 -3.55
C THR A 252 3.70 -17.17 -4.24
N ARG A 253 4.21 -16.84 -5.44
CA ARG A 253 5.16 -17.72 -6.13
C ARG A 253 6.49 -17.74 -5.36
N PRO A 254 7.04 -18.93 -5.04
CA PRO A 254 8.37 -19.01 -4.43
C PRO A 254 9.43 -18.33 -5.31
N PHE A 255 10.21 -17.45 -4.69
CA PHE A 255 11.35 -16.79 -5.29
C PHE A 255 12.59 -17.35 -4.60
N ILE A 256 13.46 -18.07 -5.32
CA ILE A 256 14.60 -18.76 -4.71
C ILE A 256 15.87 -18.00 -5.10
N ASP A 257 16.49 -17.33 -4.14
CA ASP A 257 17.85 -16.82 -4.29
C ASP A 257 18.85 -17.92 -3.91
N THR A 258 19.60 -18.41 -4.91
CA THR A 258 20.59 -19.46 -4.66
C THR A 258 21.88 -18.84 -4.13
N PRO A 259 22.55 -19.46 -3.14
CA PRO A 259 23.82 -18.95 -2.64
C PRO A 259 24.82 -18.69 -3.76
N SER A 260 25.56 -17.58 -3.64
CA SER A 260 26.67 -17.27 -4.54
C SER A 260 27.65 -18.43 -4.60
N ILE A 261 27.98 -18.87 -5.82
CA ILE A 261 29.00 -19.89 -6.02
C ILE A 261 30.37 -19.21 -5.98
N GLU A 262 31.19 -19.53 -4.97
CA GLU A 262 32.59 -19.11 -4.98
C GLU A 262 33.34 -19.82 -6.11
N CYS A 263 33.78 -19.03 -7.09
CA CYS A 263 34.54 -19.48 -8.26
C CYS A 263 36.05 -19.29 -8.09
N TYR A 264 36.53 -18.74 -6.97
CA TYR A 264 37.95 -18.54 -6.74
C TYR A 264 38.69 -19.88 -6.62
N GLY A 265 39.73 -20.07 -7.44
CA GLY A 265 40.56 -21.27 -7.42
C GLY A 265 39.98 -22.51 -8.11
N LYS A 266 38.84 -22.40 -8.81
CA LYS A 266 38.29 -23.51 -9.60
C LYS A 266 38.86 -23.49 -11.02
N ASN A 267 39.58 -24.55 -11.42
CA ASN A 267 39.95 -24.78 -12.81
C ASN A 267 38.68 -25.18 -13.59
N ILE A 268 38.41 -24.44 -14.67
CA ILE A 268 37.30 -24.68 -15.60
C ILE A 268 37.63 -25.90 -16.47
#